data_AF-A0A2Z1THW8-F1
#
_entry.id   AF-A0A2Z1THW8-F1
#
_cell.length_a   1.000
_cell.length_b   1.000
_cell.length_c   1.000
_cell.angle_alpha   90.00
_cell.angle_beta   90.00
_cell.angle_gamma   90.00
#
_symmetry.space_group_name_H-M   'P 1'
#
loop_
_entity.id
_entity.type
_entity.pdbx_description
1 polymer ?
#
loop_
_entity_poly.entity_id
_entity_poly.type
_entity_poly.pdbx_seq_one_letter_code
_entity_poly.pdbx_strand_id
1 'polypeptide(L)'
;MFSIYINSSFNNTHLSIYYNKRIVFKASSGMSSIRGSFKKNSNMSLIMLGVHAANFLESFFNGKPRIIFYFSGLGKGKFYILKAFQKFQIEHCYFSASVPFNGCRQKKKRRL
;
A
#
# COMPACT_ATOMS: atom_id res chain seq x y z
N MET A 1 13.91 5.77 11.03
CA MET A 1 12.55 5.19 11.14
C MET A 1 11.95 5.10 9.74
N PHE A 2 11.26 4.00 9.41
CA PHE A 2 10.65 3.83 8.10
C PHE A 2 9.17 4.19 8.14
N SER A 3 8.71 4.92 7.13
CA SER A 3 7.30 5.25 6.97
C SER A 3 6.79 4.64 5.67
N ILE A 4 5.77 3.79 5.76
CA ILE A 4 5.19 3.09 4.61
C ILE A 4 3.82 3.69 4.34
N TYR A 5 3.65 4.27 3.16
CA TYR A 5 2.39 4.82 2.68
C TYR A 5 1.74 3.83 1.72
N ILE A 6 0.51 3.44 2.01
CA ILE A 6 -0.28 2.50 1.21
C ILE A 6 -1.56 3.22 0.78
N ASN A 7 -1.65 3.53 -0.50
CA ASN A 7 -2.87 4.06 -1.11
C ASN A 7 -3.64 2.89 -1.76
N SER A 8 -4.76 2.52 -1.16
CA SER A 8 -5.60 1.41 -1.61
C SER A 8 -6.91 1.90 -2.22
N SER A 9 -6.93 1.94 -3.54
CA SER A 9 -8.15 2.12 -4.33
C SER A 9 -8.78 0.77 -4.71
N PHE A 10 -9.98 0.79 -5.28
CA PHE A 10 -10.63 -0.43 -5.77
C PHE A 10 -9.90 -1.06 -6.96
N ASN A 11 -9.24 -0.26 -7.81
CA ASN A 11 -8.64 -0.73 -9.07
C ASN A 11 -7.14 -0.94 -9.00
N ASN A 12 -6.46 -0.32 -8.03
CA ASN A 12 -5.02 -0.41 -7.87
C ASN A 12 -4.59 -0.11 -6.44
N THR A 13 -3.44 -0.62 -6.05
CA THR A 13 -2.77 -0.24 -4.81
C THR A 13 -1.36 0.24 -5.09
N HIS A 14 -1.00 1.34 -4.45
CA HIS A 14 0.34 1.91 -4.51
C HIS A 14 0.97 1.83 -3.13
N LEU A 15 2.23 1.39 -3.09
CA LEU A 15 3.04 1.29 -1.90
C LEU A 15 4.27 2.18 -2.08
N SER A 16 4.58 2.99 -1.08
CA SER A 16 5.78 3.81 -1.06
C SER A 16 6.44 3.73 0.31
N ILE A 17 7.73 3.42 0.34
CA ILE A 17 8.54 3.37 1.56
C ILE A 17 9.40 4.63 1.59
N TYR A 18 9.38 5.29 2.73
CA TYR A 18 10.18 6.47 3.01
C TYR A 18 11.19 6.17 4.11
N TYR A 19 12.40 6.70 3.94
CA TYR A 19 13.43 6.78 4.96
C TYR A 19 13.89 8.24 5.06
N ASN A 20 13.85 8.82 6.25
CA ASN A 20 14.23 10.22 6.49
C ASN A 20 13.56 11.21 5.52
N LYS A 21 12.24 11.08 5.33
CA LYS A 21 11.41 11.88 4.41
C LYS A 21 11.75 11.76 2.91
N ARG A 22 12.65 10.86 2.52
CA ARG A 22 12.95 10.54 1.11
C ARG A 22 12.31 9.21 0.71
N ILE A 23 11.78 9.15 -0.50
CA ILE A 23 11.24 7.90 -1.08
C ILE A 23 12.43 7.00 -1.41
N VAL A 24 12.48 5.82 -0.81
CA VAL A 24 13.51 4.81 -1.10
C VAL A 24 12.97 3.67 -1.96
N PHE A 25 11.66 3.43 -1.93
CA PHE A 25 11.01 2.41 -2.73
C PHE A 25 9.61 2.83 -3.11
N LYS A 26 9.22 2.49 -4.34
CA LYS A 26 7.88 2.72 -4.86
C LYS A 26 7.48 1.54 -5.73
N ALA A 27 6.31 0.98 -5.44
CA ALA A 27 5.74 -0.05 -6.27
C ALA A 27 4.21 0.05 -6.32
N SER A 28 3.60 -0.69 -7.24
CA SER A 28 2.15 -0.80 -7.34
C SER A 28 1.75 -2.21 -7.70
N SER A 29 0.51 -2.59 -7.40
CA SER A 29 0.03 -3.94 -7.72
C SER A 29 -0.03 -4.20 -9.23
N GLY A 30 -0.09 -3.14 -10.04
CA GLY A 30 0.07 -3.20 -11.49
C GLY A 30 1.48 -3.54 -12.01
N MET A 31 2.53 -3.51 -11.16
CA MET A 31 3.87 -4.01 -11.54
C MET A 31 3.96 -5.54 -11.53
N SER A 32 2.99 -6.21 -10.91
CA SER A 32 2.92 -7.67 -11.03
C SER A 32 2.73 -8.06 -12.50
N SER A 33 3.34 -9.16 -12.92
CA SER A 33 3.20 -9.74 -14.27
C SER A 33 1.78 -10.24 -14.59
N ILE A 34 0.84 -10.02 -13.67
CA ILE A 34 -0.55 -10.41 -13.75
C ILE A 34 -1.31 -9.41 -14.63
N ARG A 35 -1.60 -9.81 -15.88
CA ARG A 35 -2.26 -8.98 -16.89
C ARG A 35 -3.79 -8.95 -16.73
N GLY A 36 -4.44 -7.85 -17.11
CA GLY A 36 -5.90 -7.65 -17.09
C GLY A 36 -6.39 -6.67 -16.00
N SER A 37 -7.38 -5.82 -16.32
CA SER A 37 -7.83 -4.70 -15.46
C SER A 37 -8.26 -5.12 -14.05
N PHE A 38 -9.03 -6.21 -13.93
CA PHE A 38 -9.47 -6.76 -12.65
C PHE A 38 -8.39 -7.54 -11.90
N LYS A 39 -7.31 -7.93 -12.60
CA LYS A 39 -6.24 -8.74 -12.01
C LYS A 39 -5.13 -7.88 -11.41
N LYS A 40 -5.02 -6.59 -11.81
CA LYS A 40 -4.08 -5.60 -11.25
C LYS A 40 -4.23 -5.34 -9.76
N ASN A 41 -5.40 -5.59 -9.17
CA ASN A 41 -5.66 -5.45 -7.73
C ASN A 41 -6.19 -6.76 -7.11
N SER A 42 -5.87 -7.89 -7.75
CA SER A 42 -6.19 -9.22 -7.24
C SER A 42 -5.41 -9.51 -5.96
N ASN A 43 -5.94 -10.39 -5.12
CA ASN A 43 -5.28 -10.79 -3.87
C ASN A 43 -3.82 -11.23 -4.11
N MET A 44 -3.55 -11.97 -5.20
CA MET A 44 -2.21 -12.41 -5.56
C MET A 44 -1.27 -11.23 -5.87
N SER A 45 -1.73 -10.26 -6.66
CA SER A 45 -0.93 -9.05 -6.97
C SER A 45 -0.57 -8.25 -5.71
N LEU A 46 -1.47 -8.22 -4.73
CA LEU A 46 -1.28 -7.51 -3.46
C LEU A 46 -0.26 -8.21 -2.56
N ILE A 47 -0.34 -9.53 -2.49
CA ILE A 47 0.63 -10.34 -1.74
C ILE A 47 2.02 -10.16 -2.37
N MET A 48 2.15 -10.26 -3.69
CA MET A 48 3.42 -10.05 -4.38
C MET A 48 3.98 -8.65 -4.16
N LEU A 49 3.12 -7.61 -4.20
CA LEU A 49 3.52 -6.23 -3.88
C LEU A 49 4.08 -6.11 -2.45
N GLY A 50 3.40 -6.70 -1.47
CA GLY A 50 3.83 -6.71 -0.08
C GLY A 50 5.17 -7.43 0.11
N VAL A 51 5.33 -8.61 -0.48
CA VAL A 51 6.57 -9.41 -0.42
C VAL A 51 7.73 -8.66 -1.06
N HIS A 52 7.54 -8.07 -2.24
CA HIS A 52 8.60 -7.30 -2.91
C HIS A 52 9.04 -6.10 -2.07
N ALA A 53 8.10 -5.42 -1.41
CA ALA A 53 8.41 -4.29 -0.55
C ALA A 53 9.10 -4.73 0.76
N ALA A 54 8.69 -5.85 1.34
CA ALA A 54 9.32 -6.45 2.51
C ALA A 54 10.77 -6.89 2.22
N ASN A 55 10.99 -7.57 1.09
CA ASN A 55 12.33 -8.02 0.68
C ASN A 55 13.27 -6.83 0.42
N PHE A 56 12.78 -5.76 -0.20
CA PHE A 56 13.55 -4.53 -0.34
C PHE A 56 13.97 -3.96 1.03
N LEU A 57 13.06 -3.94 2.01
CA LEU A 57 13.33 -3.44 3.35
C LEU A 57 14.38 -4.26 4.10
N GLU A 58 14.35 -5.59 3.97
CA GLU A 58 15.39 -6.48 4.53
C GLU A 58 16.75 -6.27 3.87
N SER A 59 16.76 -6.06 2.55
CA SER A 59 17.99 -5.83 1.79
C SER A 59 18.62 -4.47 2.11
N PHE A 60 17.78 -3.47 2.40
CA PHE A 60 18.22 -2.08 2.60
C PHE A 60 18.76 -1.82 4.01
N PHE A 61 18.35 -2.59 5.02
CA PHE A 61 18.73 -2.37 6.40
C PHE A 61 19.07 -3.68 7.10
N ASN A 62 20.32 -3.80 7.55
CA ASN A 62 20.80 -4.95 8.32
C ASN A 62 20.24 -4.87 9.76
N GLY A 63 18.98 -5.27 9.95
CA GLY A 63 18.31 -5.30 11.24
C GLY A 63 16.79 -5.39 11.13
N LYS A 64 16.08 -5.33 12.26
CA LYS A 64 14.61 -5.23 12.29
C LYS A 64 14.20 -3.75 12.28
N PRO A 65 13.86 -3.16 11.10
CA PRO A 65 13.42 -1.78 11.06
C PRO A 65 12.12 -1.60 11.85
N ARG A 66 12.05 -0.47 12.56
CA ARG A 66 10.79 0.06 13.13
C ARG A 66 10.01 0.76 12.03
N ILE A 67 8.77 0.33 11.86
CA ILE A 67 7.91 0.72 10.75
C ILE A 67 6.65 1.41 11.26
N ILE A 68 6.32 2.54 10.66
CA ILE A 68 5.01 3.18 10.78
C ILE A 68 4.26 3.05 9.45
N PHE A 69 3.02 2.57 9.51
CA PHE A 69 2.14 2.49 8.37
C PHE A 69 1.16 3.67 8.31
N TYR A 70 0.97 4.17 7.09
CA TYR A 70 -0.06 5.14 6.74
C TYR A 70 -0.92 4.55 5.62
N PHE A 71 -2.16 4.21 5.95
CA PHE A 71 -3.13 3.66 5.01
C PHE A 71 -4.09 4.75 4.54
N SER A 72 -4.33 4.80 3.23
CA SER A 72 -5.36 5.62 2.63
C SER A 72 -6.26 4.83 1.67
N GLY A 73 -7.49 5.33 1.48
CA GLY A 73 -8.51 4.69 0.65
C GLY A 73 -9.22 3.51 1.31
N LEU A 74 -10.22 2.93 0.65
CA LEU A 74 -11.08 1.86 1.19
C LEU A 74 -10.84 0.49 0.53
N GLY A 75 -9.83 0.36 -0.34
CA GLY A 75 -9.55 -0.88 -1.05
C GLY A 75 -9.02 -2.02 -0.17
N LYS A 76 -8.95 -3.22 -0.76
CA LYS A 76 -8.53 -4.48 -0.11
C LYS A 76 -7.03 -4.56 0.19
N GLY A 77 -6.22 -3.67 -0.38
CA GLY A 77 -4.75 -3.73 -0.34
C GLY A 77 -4.16 -3.73 1.05
N LYS A 78 -4.78 -3.01 1.98
CA LYS A 78 -4.27 -2.82 3.36
C LYS A 78 -3.99 -4.16 4.03
N PHE A 79 -4.96 -5.07 3.99
CA PHE A 79 -4.90 -6.34 4.70
C PHE A 79 -3.82 -7.27 4.13
N TYR A 80 -3.78 -7.43 2.81
CA TYR A 80 -2.81 -8.32 2.15
C TYR A 80 -1.39 -7.82 2.26
N ILE A 81 -1.17 -6.50 2.17
CA ILE A 81 0.15 -5.91 2.31
C ILE A 81 0.63 -6.05 3.76
N LEU A 82 -0.20 -5.75 4.75
CA LEU A 82 0.17 -5.80 6.17
C LEU A 82 0.62 -7.22 6.58
N LYS A 83 0.01 -8.26 6.01
CA LYS A 83 0.46 -9.65 6.20
C LYS A 83 1.92 -9.88 5.81
N ALA A 84 2.40 -9.28 4.72
CA ALA A 84 3.79 -9.43 4.28
C ALA A 84 4.80 -8.77 5.25
N PHE A 85 4.34 -7.83 6.08
CA PHE A 85 5.17 -7.10 7.02
C PHE A 85 5.09 -7.61 8.47
N GLN A 86 4.39 -8.71 8.74
CA GLN A 86 4.22 -9.26 10.09
C GLN A 86 5.54 -9.60 10.80
N LYS A 87 6.59 -9.92 10.04
CA LYS A 87 7.93 -10.23 10.59
C LYS A 87 8.70 -9.02 11.12
N PHE A 88 8.28 -7.80 10.76
CA PHE A 88 8.93 -6.57 11.19
C PHE A 88 8.28 -5.99 12.45
N GLN A 89 9.01 -5.09 13.13
CA GLN A 89 8.48 -4.38 14.28
C GLN A 89 7.62 -3.21 13.80
N ILE A 90 6.30 -3.40 13.86
CA ILE A 90 5.30 -2.38 13.53
C ILE A 90 5.03 -1.55 14.79
N GLU A 91 5.36 -0.26 14.77
CA GLU A 91 5.11 0.64 15.91
C GLU A 91 3.67 1.18 15.87
N HIS A 92 3.24 1.70 14.71
CA HIS A 92 1.93 2.31 14.57
C HIS A 92 1.33 2.07 13.18
N CYS A 93 -0.01 1.99 13.15
CA CYS A 93 -0.80 1.91 11.93
C CYS A 93 -1.83 3.05 11.94
N TYR A 94 -1.63 4.04 11.07
CA TYR A 94 -2.56 5.15 10.89
C TYR A 94 -3.45 4.89 9.69
N PHE A 95 -4.76 5.08 9.85
CA PHE A 95 -5.71 5.01 8.77
C PHE A 95 -6.33 6.39 8.52
N SER A 96 -6.21 6.89 7.29
CA SER A 96 -6.80 8.16 6.86
C SER A 96 -7.59 7.95 5.56
N ALA A 97 -8.92 7.98 5.66
CA ALA A 97 -9.78 8.10 4.48
C ALA A 97 -10.15 9.58 4.31
N SER A 98 -10.17 10.06 3.07
CA SER A 98 -10.65 11.42 2.79
C SER A 98 -12.16 11.50 3.03
N VAL A 99 -12.57 12.24 4.05
CA VAL A 99 -13.98 12.55 4.34
C VAL A 99 -14.26 13.98 3.84
N PRO A 100 -14.97 14.17 2.72
CA PRO A 100 -15.25 15.50 2.19
C PRO A 100 -16.39 16.18 2.96
N PHE A 101 -16.18 17.40 3.42
CA PHE A 101 -17.21 18.26 4.03
C PHE A 101 -18.05 18.97 2.96
N ASN A 102 -18.81 18.22 2.16
CA ASN A 102 -19.56 18.75 1.00
C ASN A 102 -18.67 19.49 -0.02
N GLY A 103 -17.46 18.97 -0.28
CA GLY A 103 -16.52 19.53 -1.25
C GLY A 103 -16.97 19.33 -2.71
N CYS A 104 -16.03 19.01 -3.61
CA CYS A 104 -16.31 18.88 -5.04
C CYS A 104 -17.43 17.86 -5.35
N ARG A 105 -18.26 18.18 -6.34
CA ARG A 105 -19.30 17.29 -6.87
C ARG A 105 -18.68 15.96 -7.31
N GLN A 106 -19.17 14.85 -6.74
CA GLN A 106 -18.73 13.50 -7.13
C GLN A 106 -19.25 13.12 -8.52
N LYS A 107 -18.55 12.19 -9.20
CA LYS A 107 -19.00 11.65 -10.48
C LYS A 107 -20.39 11.01 -10.35
N LYS A 108 -21.24 11.20 -11.36
CA LYS A 108 -22.58 10.60 -11.41
C LYS A 108 -22.50 9.08 -11.17
N LYS A 109 -23.39 8.57 -10.32
CA LYS A 109 -23.50 7.13 -10.03
C LYS A 109 -23.73 6.35 -11.34
N ARG A 110 -23.00 5.24 -11.52
CA ARG A 110 -23.21 4.32 -12.63
C ARG A 110 -24.55 3.60 -12.47
N ARG A 111 -25.30 3.44 -13.56
CA ARG A 111 -26.62 2.80 -13.62
C ARG A 111 -26.55 1.32 -14.04
N LEU A 112 -25.40 0.67 -13.79
CA LEU A 112 -25.17 -0.73 -14.17
C LEU A 112 -26.18 -1.64 -13.47
#